data_AF-A0A2K3M0H4-F1
#
_entry.id   AF-A0A2K3M0H4-F1
#
_cell.length_a   1.000
_cell.length_b   1.000
_cell.length_c   1.000
_cell.angle_alpha   90.00
_cell.angle_beta   90.00
_cell.angle_gamma   90.00
#
_symmetry.space_group_name_H-M   'P 1'
#
loop_
_entity.id
_entity.type
_entity.pdbx_description
1 polymer ?
#
loop_
_entity_poly.entity_id
_entity_poly.type
_entity_poly.pdbx_seq_one_letter_code
_entity_poly.pdbx_strand_id
1 'polypeptide(L)'
;HLPAWVVHDCLLGLSEIRLRSRTNRRIYNCTILNPGRGPLQRYIGSGWYDYLDDHKPKVGDLLHFSIISPPQIMVVELFRK
;
A
#
# COMPACT_ATOMS: atom_id res chain seq x y z
N HIS A 1 7.11 -3.07 5.82
CA HIS A 1 6.56 -4.42 5.98
C HIS A 1 5.10 -4.28 6.38
N LEU A 2 4.16 -4.95 5.70
CA LEU A 2 2.74 -4.84 6.02
C LEU A 2 2.37 -5.74 7.21
N PRO A 3 1.40 -5.35 8.06
CA PRO A 3 0.89 -6.24 9.10
C PRO A 3 0.32 -7.54 8.51
N ALA A 4 0.51 -8.67 9.21
CA ALA A 4 0.09 -9.98 8.72
C ALA A 4 -1.42 -10.08 8.47
N TRP A 5 -2.25 -9.43 9.31
CA TRP A 5 -3.71 -9.41 9.14
C TRP A 5 -4.14 -8.69 7.86
N VAL A 6 -3.47 -7.59 7.49
CA VAL A 6 -3.69 -6.90 6.21
C VAL A 6 -3.39 -7.84 5.05
N VAL A 7 -2.30 -8.60 5.15
CA VAL A 7 -1.94 -9.55 4.11
C VAL A 7 -3.00 -10.63 3.99
N HIS A 8 -3.40 -11.22 5.11
CA HIS A 8 -4.39 -12.28 5.16
C HIS A 8 -5.73 -11.85 4.55
N ASP A 9 -6.29 -10.73 5.02
CA ASP A 9 -7.65 -10.33 4.67
C ASP A 9 -7.75 -9.65 3.31
N CYS A 10 -6.65 -9.10 2.79
CA CYS A 10 -6.70 -8.19 1.64
C CYS A 10 -5.70 -8.48 0.53
N LEU A 11 -4.57 -9.15 0.81
CA LEU A 11 -3.48 -9.31 -0.17
C LEU A 11 -3.11 -10.78 -0.43
N LEU A 12 -3.79 -11.73 0.21
CA LEU A 12 -3.51 -13.14 0.05
C LEU A 12 -3.90 -13.57 -1.37
N GLY A 13 -2.95 -14.17 -2.09
CA GLY A 13 -3.15 -14.58 -3.49
C GLY A 13 -3.09 -13.45 -4.51
N LEU A 14 -2.97 -12.18 -4.09
CA LEU A 14 -2.84 -11.06 -5.01
C LEU A 14 -1.38 -10.83 -5.41
N SER A 15 -1.16 -10.62 -6.71
CA SER A 15 0.11 -10.15 -7.28
C SER A 15 0.16 -8.62 -7.45
N GLU A 16 -0.99 -7.96 -7.35
CA GLU A 16 -1.13 -6.52 -7.55
C GLU A 16 -2.26 -5.92 -6.69
N ILE A 17 -2.16 -4.61 -6.43
CA ILE A 17 -3.21 -3.82 -5.80
C ILE A 17 -3.21 -2.39 -6.38
N ARG A 18 -4.37 -1.74 -6.39
CA ARG A 18 -4.46 -0.31 -6.68
C ARG A 18 -4.34 0.50 -5.40
N LEU A 19 -3.34 1.37 -5.35
CA LEU A 19 -3.15 2.34 -4.29
C LEU A 19 -3.74 3.68 -4.72
N ARG A 20 -4.74 4.19 -3.99
CA ARG A 20 -5.35 5.50 -4.26
C ARG A 20 -4.88 6.50 -3.21
N SER A 21 -4.21 7.56 -3.63
CA SER A 21 -3.90 8.69 -2.74
C SER A 21 -5.14 9.55 -2.53
N ARG A 22 -5.45 9.89 -1.27
CA ARG A 22 -6.45 10.93 -0.96
C ARG A 22 -5.92 12.33 -1.23
N THR A 23 -4.61 12.54 -1.07
CA THR A 23 -3.97 13.86 -1.15
C THR A 23 -4.02 14.42 -2.57
N ASN A 24 -3.59 13.64 -3.57
CA ASN A 24 -3.53 14.10 -4.96
C ASN A 24 -4.54 13.40 -5.90
N ARG A 25 -5.38 12.51 -5.35
CA ARG A 25 -6.41 11.72 -6.07
C ARG A 25 -5.87 10.76 -7.13
N ARG A 26 -4.55 10.58 -7.26
CA ARG A 26 -3.94 9.62 -8.19
C ARG A 26 -4.13 8.18 -7.73
N ILE A 27 -4.12 7.27 -8.71
CA ILE A 27 -4.10 5.83 -8.49
C ILE A 27 -2.76 5.30 -9.01
N TYR A 28 -2.10 4.50 -8.18
CA TYR A 28 -0.84 3.84 -8.46
C TYR A 28 -1.07 2.34 -8.53
N ASN A 29 -0.60 1.71 -9.59
CA ASN A 29 -0.67 0.25 -9.73
C ASN A 29 0.56 -0.34 -9.02
N CYS A 30 0.31 -1.03 -7.92
CA CYS A 30 1.36 -1.55 -7.06
C CYS A 30 1.47 -3.06 -7.23
N THR A 31 2.69 -3.56 -7.43
CA THR A 31 2.96 -4.98 -7.32
C THR A 31 2.97 -5.43 -5.86
N ILE A 32 2.54 -6.66 -5.60
CA ILE A 32 2.60 -7.30 -4.29
C ILE A 32 3.67 -8.40 -4.35
N LEU A 33 4.75 -8.19 -3.59
CA LEU A 33 5.91 -9.07 -3.57
C LEU A 33 5.88 -9.99 -2.35
N ASN A 34 6.14 -11.28 -2.58
CA ASN A 34 6.42 -12.26 -1.52
C ASN A 34 7.91 -12.57 -1.52
N PRO A 35 8.67 -12.26 -0.45
CA PRO A 35 10.10 -12.53 -0.39
C PRO A 35 10.45 -14.01 -0.14
N GLY A 36 9.46 -14.91 -0.06
CA GLY A 36 9.67 -16.34 0.23
C GLY A 36 9.91 -16.69 1.70
N ARG A 37 9.77 -15.72 2.61
CA ARG A 37 10.06 -15.87 4.06
C ARG A 37 8.83 -16.21 4.90
N GLY A 38 7.67 -16.43 4.28
CA GLY A 38 6.45 -16.86 4.97
C GLY A 38 5.18 -16.54 4.19
N PRO A 39 4.07 -17.25 4.45
CA PRO A 39 2.84 -17.13 3.68
C PRO A 39 2.19 -15.74 3.78
N LEU A 40 2.39 -15.04 4.91
CA LEU A 40 1.79 -13.73 5.21
C LEU A 40 2.75 -12.55 5.09
N GLN A 41 3.99 -12.76 4.67
CA GLN A 41 4.91 -11.65 4.47
C GLN A 41 4.73 -11.07 3.06
N ARG A 42 4.32 -9.80 2.97
CA ARG A 42 4.20 -9.09 1.70
C ARG A 42 4.79 -7.69 1.77
N TYR A 43 5.23 -7.22 0.61
CA TYR A 43 5.68 -5.85 0.37
C TYR A 43 4.93 -5.25 -0.81
N ILE A 44 4.71 -3.95 -0.75
CA ILE A 44 4.20 -3.16 -1.88
C ILE A 44 5.42 -2.73 -2.70
N GLY A 45 5.41 -3.07 -3.99
CA GLY A 45 6.49 -2.83 -4.94
C GLY A 45 6.31 -1.53 -5.74
N SER A 46 6.54 -1.59 -7.05
CA SER A 46 6.74 -0.45 -7.97
C SER A 46 5.88 0.78 -7.68
N GLY A 47 4.54 0.67 -7.69
CA GLY A 47 3.66 1.82 -7.49
C GLY A 47 3.76 2.50 -6.12
N TRP A 48 4.36 1.86 -5.12
CA TRP A 48 4.68 2.51 -3.84
C TRP A 48 5.78 3.57 -4.01
N TYR A 49 6.79 3.31 -4.82
CA TYR A 49 7.88 4.26 -5.06
C TYR A 49 7.39 5.48 -5.83
N ASP A 50 6.49 5.27 -6.80
CA ASP A 50 5.83 6.37 -7.52
C ASP A 50 5.01 7.25 -6.56
N TYR A 51 4.29 6.63 -5.61
CA TYR A 51 3.58 7.35 -4.56
C TYR A 51 4.54 8.18 -3.69
N LEU A 52 5.68 7.59 -3.29
CA LEU A 52 6.68 8.28 -2.47
C LEU A 52 7.32 9.46 -3.20
N ASP A 53 7.62 9.34 -4.50
CA ASP A 53 8.20 10.42 -5.30
C ASP A 53 7.23 11.61 -5.43
N ASP A 54 5.95 11.32 -5.67
CA ASP A 54 4.89 12.35 -5.77
C ASP A 54 4.65 13.08 -4.43
N HIS A 55 4.69 12.36 -3.29
CA HIS A 55 4.24 12.91 -2.00
C HIS A 55 5.39 13.38 -1.10
N LYS A 56 6.60 12.85 -1.30
CA LYS A 56 7.82 13.12 -0.52
C LYS A 56 7.58 13.13 0.99
N PRO A 57 6.99 12.06 1.56
CA PRO A 57 6.72 12.00 3.00
C PRO A 57 8.04 12.07 3.78
N LYS A 58 8.02 12.78 4.90
CA LYS A 58 9.19 12.97 5.77
C LYS A 58 9.05 12.14 7.04
N VAL A 59 10.19 11.89 7.68
CA VAL A 59 10.20 11.29 9.02
C VAL A 59 9.36 12.16 9.95
N GLY A 60 8.36 11.54 10.59
CA GLY A 60 7.40 12.23 11.46
C GLY A 60 6.01 12.38 10.84
N ASP A 61 5.87 12.32 9.51
CA ASP A 61 4.58 12.25 8.84
C ASP A 61 3.89 10.92 9.14
N LEU A 62 2.55 10.94 9.12
CA LEU A 62 1.72 9.76 9.36
C LEU A 62 1.00 9.35 8.07
N LEU A 63 1.02 8.06 7.78
CA LEU A 63 0.28 7.46 6.67
C LEU A 63 -0.85 6.61 7.24
N HIS A 64 -2.08 6.96 6.89
CA HIS A 64 -3.25 6.16 7.18
C HIS A 64 -3.60 5.31 5.97
N PHE A 65 -3.73 4.00 6.18
CA PHE A 65 -4.09 3.04 5.15
C PHE A 65 -5.50 2.51 5.44
N SER A 66 -6.40 2.62 4.47
CA SER A 66 -7.72 2.00 4.52
C SER A 66 -7.86 1.04 3.34
N ILE A 67 -8.41 -0.14 3.57
CA ILE A 67 -8.57 -1.13 2.50
C ILE A 67 -10.06 -1.29 2.19
N ILE A 68 -10.38 -1.16 0.91
CA ILE A 68 -11.71 -1.40 0.38
C ILE A 68 -11.67 -2.74 -0.33
N SER A 69 -12.33 -3.75 0.25
CA SER A 69 -12.42 -5.09 -0.30
C SER A 69 -13.87 -5.57 -0.31
N PRO A 70 -14.48 -5.88 -1.48
CA PRO A 70 -14.05 -5.53 -2.85
C PRO A 70 -14.17 -4.02 -3.14
N PRO A 71 -13.39 -3.42 -4.09
CA PRO A 71 -12.61 -4.03 -5.19
C PRO A 71 -11.08 -3.97 -5.01
N GLN A 72 -10.57 -4.31 -3.82
CA GLN A 72 -9.14 -4.37 -3.47
C GLN A 72 -8.40 -3.08 -3.83
N ILE A 73 -8.85 -1.97 -3.23
CA ILE A 73 -8.18 -0.68 -3.32
C ILE A 73 -7.62 -0.34 -1.94
N MET A 74 -6.33 -0.05 -1.89
CA MET A 74 -5.69 0.53 -0.73
C MET A 74 -5.75 2.05 -0.86
N VAL A 75 -6.53 2.70 -0.01
CA VAL A 75 -6.59 4.16 0.08
C VAL A 75 -5.53 4.63 1.08
N VAL A 76 -4.72 5.60 0.68
CA VAL A 76 -3.65 6.16 1.50
C VAL A 76 -3.88 7.64 1.71
N GLU A 77 -3.84 8.05 2.97
CA GLU A 77 -3.92 9.45 3.38
C GLU A 77 -2.65 9.84 4.13
N LEU A 78 -2.00 10.89 3.66
CA LEU A 78 -0.78 11.44 4.26
C LEU A 78 -1.15 12.63 5.15
N PHE A 79 -0.85 12.51 6.44
CA PHE A 79 -0.96 13.57 7.43
C PHE A 79 0.43 14.12 7.73
N ARG A 80 0.66 15.39 7.38
CA ARG A 80 1.92 16.08 7.63
C ARG A 80 1.92 16.72 9.01
N LYS A 81 3.03 16.58 9.74
CA LYS A 81 3.25 17.30 11.00
C LYS A 81 3.79 18.71 10.76
#